data_AF-A0A8T0GMU1-F1
#
_entry.id   AF-A0A8T0GMU1-F1
#
_cell.length_a   1.000
_cell.length_b   1.000
_cell.length_c   1.000
_cell.angle_alpha   90.00
_cell.angle_beta   90.00
_cell.angle_gamma   90.00
#
_symmetry.space_group_name_H-M   'P 1'
#
loop_
_entity.id
_entity.type
_entity.pdbx_description
1 polymer ?
#
loop_
_entity_poly.entity_id
_entity_poly.type
_entity_poly.pdbx_seq_one_letter_code
_entity_poly.pdbx_strand_id
1 'polypeptide(L)'
;MKTSDVMVKALENENIEYIFGIPGEENLDLLDSLRNSKIKLVVTRHEQAAGFMAATVGRLTGKVGCCLSTLGPGATNFATAAAYAQLAGFPMMMITGQKPIRKSKQGSFQIVDIVECMRPMTKFTKQIVDGDLVPSLVREAVRVAEEERPGAVHLELPEDIAGTNTESHPFPVYPVRRAIAEGKAVDHAIEMIHSASHPLLLIGAGANRKLTQKMLREFVDQVHIPFVTTQMGKGVVTDTMNPLLLSTSIFTLRRWMKFIFHSWKSWVT
;
A
#
# COMPACT_ATOMS: atom_id res chain seq x y z
N MET A 1 -17.90 20.54 13.58
CA MET A 1 -17.92 20.16 12.14
C MET A 1 -18.38 18.71 12.02
N LYS A 2 -18.92 18.25 10.87
CA LYS A 2 -19.33 16.84 10.76
C LYS A 2 -18.08 15.94 10.82
N THR A 3 -18.22 14.74 11.38
CA THR A 3 -17.14 13.73 11.40
C THR A 3 -16.63 13.45 9.98
N SER A 4 -17.53 13.38 8.99
CA SER A 4 -17.17 13.25 7.59
C SER A 4 -16.30 14.39 7.07
N ASP A 5 -16.51 15.63 7.53
CA ASP A 5 -15.66 16.77 7.19
C ASP A 5 -14.26 16.61 7.80
N VAL A 6 -14.17 16.10 9.03
CA VAL A 6 -12.88 15.82 9.69
C VAL A 6 -12.14 14.72 8.94
N MET A 7 -12.84 13.67 8.52
CA MET A 7 -12.28 12.56 7.73
C MET A 7 -11.67 13.09 6.42
N VAL A 8 -12.41 13.89 5.66
CA VAL A 8 -11.92 14.49 4.41
C VAL A 8 -10.69 15.37 4.66
N LYS A 9 -10.73 16.26 5.65
CA LYS A 9 -9.56 17.11 5.98
C LYS A 9 -8.37 16.29 6.45
N ALA A 10 -8.58 15.18 7.17
CA ALA A 10 -7.51 14.28 7.58
C ALA A 10 -6.88 13.56 6.37
N LEU A 11 -7.69 13.10 5.41
CA LEU A 11 -7.20 12.50 4.16
C LEU A 11 -6.42 13.53 3.32
N GLU A 12 -6.89 14.78 3.23
CA GLU A 12 -6.17 15.87 2.57
C GLU A 12 -4.82 16.15 3.25
N ASN A 13 -4.79 16.16 4.58
CA ASN A 13 -3.57 16.37 5.37
C ASN A 13 -2.54 15.25 5.17
N GLU A 14 -2.99 14.04 4.82
CA GLU A 14 -2.15 12.91 4.41
C GLU A 14 -1.75 12.94 2.91
N ASN A 15 -2.10 14.01 2.19
CA ASN A 15 -1.83 14.19 0.76
C ASN A 15 -2.51 13.14 -0.13
N ILE A 16 -3.67 12.63 0.27
CA ILE A 16 -4.50 11.81 -0.61
C ILE A 16 -5.16 12.73 -1.64
N GLU A 17 -4.93 12.47 -2.91
CA GLU A 17 -5.41 13.32 -4.03
C GLU A 17 -6.63 12.70 -4.74
N TYR A 18 -6.74 11.37 -4.70
CA TYR A 18 -7.75 10.61 -5.43
C TYR A 18 -8.39 9.56 -4.51
N ILE A 19 -9.71 9.45 -4.60
CA ILE A 19 -10.48 8.33 -4.03
C ILE A 19 -11.20 7.64 -5.19
N PHE A 20 -10.94 6.35 -5.36
CA PHE A 20 -11.63 5.53 -6.36
C PHE A 20 -12.75 4.77 -5.69
N GLY A 21 -13.97 4.75 -6.23
CA GLY A 21 -15.03 4.05 -5.50
C GLY A 21 -16.41 4.09 -6.11
N ILE A 22 -17.33 3.48 -5.38
CA ILE A 22 -18.76 3.51 -5.70
C ILE A 22 -19.52 4.17 -4.55
N PRO A 23 -20.26 5.26 -4.83
CA PRO A 23 -21.20 5.86 -3.89
C PRO A 23 -22.29 4.89 -3.42
N GLY A 24 -22.70 5.01 -2.15
CA GLY A 24 -23.85 4.31 -1.58
C GLY A 24 -24.53 5.14 -0.50
N GLU A 25 -25.63 4.63 0.05
CA GLU A 25 -26.42 5.36 1.06
C GLU A 25 -25.60 5.62 2.34
N GLU A 26 -24.82 4.64 2.77
CA GLU A 26 -24.11 4.61 4.05
C GLU A 26 -22.83 5.45 4.04
N ASN A 27 -22.43 5.99 2.89
CA ASN A 27 -21.31 6.92 2.77
C ASN A 27 -21.73 8.31 2.24
N LEU A 28 -23.04 8.62 2.22
CA LEU A 28 -23.56 9.91 1.73
C LEU A 28 -22.95 11.12 2.43
N ASP A 29 -22.79 11.08 3.77
CA ASP A 29 -22.15 12.19 4.49
C ASP A 29 -20.69 12.42 4.07
N LEU A 30 -19.95 11.34 3.80
CA LEU A 30 -18.58 11.43 3.30
C LEU A 30 -18.55 11.99 1.88
N LEU A 31 -19.47 11.57 1.01
CA LEU A 31 -19.60 12.08 -0.35
C LEU A 31 -19.98 13.56 -0.39
N ASP A 32 -20.85 13.99 0.53
CA ASP A 32 -21.24 15.40 0.69
C ASP A 32 -20.04 16.24 1.12
N SER A 33 -19.26 15.79 2.11
CA SER A 33 -18.02 16.45 2.54
C SER A 33 -16.96 16.49 1.43
N LEU A 34 -16.84 15.44 0.61
CA LEU A 34 -15.90 15.39 -0.52
C LEU A 34 -16.25 16.41 -1.61
N ARG A 35 -17.51 16.85 -1.74
CA ARG A 35 -17.92 17.85 -2.74
C ARG A 35 -17.14 19.15 -2.64
N ASN A 36 -16.76 19.54 -1.42
CA ASN A 36 -16.05 20.79 -1.13
C ASN A 36 -14.53 20.59 -0.97
N SER A 37 -14.03 19.38 -1.24
CA SER A 37 -12.63 18.99 -1.08
C SER A 37 -11.82 19.19 -2.37
N LYS A 38 -10.49 19.20 -2.24
CA LYS A 38 -9.57 19.08 -3.38
C LYS A 38 -9.40 17.64 -3.85
N ILE A 39 -9.82 16.66 -3.04
CA ILE A 39 -9.78 15.23 -3.37
C ILE A 39 -10.72 14.95 -4.54
N LYS A 40 -10.20 14.28 -5.56
CA LYS A 40 -11.00 13.89 -6.73
C LYS A 40 -11.61 12.51 -6.50
N LEU A 41 -12.93 12.45 -6.42
CA LEU A 41 -13.67 11.20 -6.45
C LEU A 41 -13.76 10.67 -7.89
N VAL A 42 -13.19 9.50 -8.13
CA VAL A 42 -13.26 8.79 -9.41
C VAL A 42 -14.24 7.62 -9.27
N VAL A 43 -15.44 7.80 -9.82
CA VAL A 43 -16.50 6.79 -9.73
C VAL A 43 -16.19 5.62 -10.66
N THR A 44 -16.17 4.41 -10.10
CA THR A 44 -15.99 3.17 -10.86
C THR A 44 -17.33 2.46 -11.08
N ARG A 45 -17.30 1.34 -11.82
CA ARG A 45 -18.45 0.45 -12.01
C ARG A 45 -18.36 -0.85 -11.20
N HIS A 46 -17.24 -1.08 -10.54
CA HIS A 46 -17.03 -2.19 -9.60
C HIS A 46 -15.99 -1.79 -8.54
N GLU A 47 -16.19 -2.17 -7.28
CA GLU A 47 -15.29 -1.82 -6.17
C GLU A 47 -13.92 -2.48 -6.32
N GLN A 48 -13.88 -3.71 -6.80
CA GLN A 48 -12.62 -4.39 -7.13
C GLN A 48 -11.73 -3.54 -8.08
N ALA A 49 -12.32 -2.91 -9.10
CA ALA A 49 -11.58 -2.02 -10.00
C ALA A 49 -11.09 -0.76 -9.28
N ALA A 50 -11.90 -0.18 -8.39
CA ALA A 50 -11.48 0.94 -7.55
C ALA A 50 -10.32 0.57 -6.63
N GLY A 51 -10.37 -0.60 -6.00
CA GLY A 51 -9.28 -1.12 -5.17
C GLY A 51 -7.99 -1.33 -5.96
N PHE A 52 -8.07 -1.88 -7.18
CA PHE A 52 -6.88 -2.03 -8.04
C PHE A 52 -6.29 -0.69 -8.49
N MET A 53 -7.12 0.32 -8.77
CA MET A 53 -6.66 1.68 -9.08
C MET A 53 -5.91 2.27 -7.87
N ALA A 54 -6.48 2.17 -6.67
CA ALA A 54 -5.85 2.63 -5.43
C ALA A 54 -4.52 1.90 -5.16
N ALA A 55 -4.49 0.57 -5.24
CA ALA A 55 -3.27 -0.23 -5.10
C ALA A 55 -2.19 0.19 -6.11
N THR A 56 -2.59 0.52 -7.34
CA THR A 56 -1.66 0.95 -8.40
C THR A 56 -1.09 2.34 -8.13
N VAL A 57 -1.89 3.29 -7.62
CA VAL A 57 -1.35 4.56 -7.11
C VAL A 57 -0.31 4.30 -6.03
N GLY A 58 -0.61 3.40 -5.10
CA GLY A 58 0.32 2.92 -4.06
C GLY A 58 1.64 2.44 -4.64
N ARG A 59 1.56 1.53 -5.61
CA ARG A 59 2.72 0.96 -6.30
C ARG A 59 3.58 2.01 -7.00
N LEU A 60 2.97 2.92 -7.75
CA LEU A 60 3.69 3.85 -8.63
C LEU A 60 4.26 5.05 -7.88
N THR A 61 3.56 5.52 -6.85
CA THR A 61 3.94 6.76 -6.14
C THR A 61 4.69 6.49 -4.84
N GLY A 62 4.46 5.32 -4.23
CA GLY A 62 4.91 5.00 -2.88
C GLY A 62 4.10 5.69 -1.77
N LYS A 63 3.05 6.45 -2.14
CA LYS A 63 2.08 7.08 -1.22
C LYS A 63 0.80 6.24 -1.17
N VAL A 64 0.05 6.33 -0.09
CA VAL A 64 -1.23 5.58 0.05
C VAL A 64 -2.22 5.96 -1.05
N GLY A 65 -2.65 4.96 -1.83
CA GLY A 65 -3.83 5.09 -2.70
C GLY A 65 -5.11 4.77 -1.92
N CYS A 66 -6.19 5.52 -2.15
CA CYS A 66 -7.43 5.38 -1.39
C CYS A 66 -8.59 4.88 -2.26
N CYS A 67 -9.39 3.96 -1.74
CA CYS A 67 -10.65 3.56 -2.35
C CYS A 67 -11.83 3.56 -1.37
N LEU A 68 -13.04 3.76 -1.89
CA LEU A 68 -14.28 3.91 -1.13
C LEU A 68 -15.36 2.94 -1.62
N SER A 69 -16.03 2.30 -0.68
CA SER A 69 -17.27 1.57 -0.94
C SER A 69 -18.31 1.88 0.15
N THR A 70 -19.53 1.43 -0.07
CA THR A 70 -20.54 1.35 0.98
C THR A 70 -20.26 0.14 1.91
N LEU A 71 -21.28 -0.39 2.58
CA LEU A 71 -21.22 -1.56 3.46
C LEU A 71 -21.33 -2.90 2.72
N GLY A 72 -21.25 -3.99 3.48
CA GLY A 72 -21.73 -5.32 3.07
C GLY A 72 -21.11 -5.80 1.75
N PRO A 73 -21.91 -6.03 0.68
CA PRO A 73 -21.39 -6.56 -0.58
C PRO A 73 -20.32 -5.67 -1.21
N GLY A 74 -20.50 -4.35 -1.16
CA GLY A 74 -19.53 -3.40 -1.71
C GLY A 74 -18.19 -3.47 -0.97
N ALA A 75 -18.23 -3.58 0.36
CA ALA A 75 -17.04 -3.77 1.17
C ALA A 75 -16.37 -5.13 0.89
N THR A 76 -17.14 -6.22 0.78
CA THR A 76 -16.57 -7.55 0.46
C THR A 76 -15.95 -7.62 -0.95
N ASN A 77 -16.42 -6.81 -1.90
CA ASN A 77 -15.83 -6.71 -3.23
C ASN A 77 -14.40 -6.14 -3.22
N PHE A 78 -13.98 -5.47 -2.14
CA PHE A 78 -12.59 -5.05 -1.96
C PHE A 78 -11.64 -6.18 -1.58
N ALA A 79 -12.14 -7.35 -1.17
CA ALA A 79 -11.29 -8.45 -0.68
C ALA A 79 -10.15 -8.77 -1.65
N THR A 80 -10.44 -9.02 -2.93
CA THR A 80 -9.37 -9.33 -3.90
C THR A 80 -8.34 -8.20 -4.04
N ALA A 81 -8.78 -6.94 -3.99
CA ALA A 81 -7.88 -5.80 -4.06
C ALA A 81 -7.03 -5.63 -2.80
N ALA A 82 -7.60 -5.89 -1.62
CA ALA A 82 -6.87 -5.90 -0.35
C ALA A 82 -5.73 -6.93 -0.38
N ALA A 83 -6.05 -8.18 -0.78
CA ALA A 83 -5.06 -9.23 -0.93
C ALA A 83 -3.99 -8.86 -1.97
N TYR A 84 -4.38 -8.26 -3.10
CA TYR A 84 -3.45 -7.80 -4.12
C TYR A 84 -2.45 -6.77 -3.57
N ALA A 85 -2.93 -5.73 -2.91
CA ALA A 85 -2.09 -4.70 -2.31
C ALA A 85 -1.20 -5.28 -1.19
N GLN A 86 -1.75 -6.12 -0.32
CA GLN A 86 -1.02 -6.73 0.79
C GLN A 86 0.09 -7.69 0.32
N LEU A 87 -0.22 -8.60 -0.60
CA LEU A 87 0.72 -9.60 -1.10
C LEU A 87 1.81 -8.98 -1.99
N ALA A 88 1.49 -7.90 -2.70
CA ALA A 88 2.44 -7.19 -3.54
C ALA A 88 3.24 -6.13 -2.75
N GLY A 89 2.71 -5.67 -1.62
CA GLY A 89 3.33 -4.68 -0.75
C GLY A 89 3.10 -3.26 -1.25
N PHE A 90 1.87 -2.93 -1.61
CA PHE A 90 1.47 -1.61 -2.11
C PHE A 90 0.70 -0.85 -1.01
N PRO A 91 1.10 0.38 -0.67
CA PRO A 91 0.38 1.17 0.32
C PRO A 91 -1.00 1.54 -0.20
N MET A 92 -2.05 1.05 0.47
CA MET A 92 -3.44 1.24 0.06
C MET A 92 -4.35 1.36 1.27
N MET A 93 -5.31 2.28 1.23
CA MET A 93 -6.37 2.43 2.23
C MET A 93 -7.74 2.17 1.60
N MET A 94 -8.53 1.32 2.24
CA MET A 94 -9.94 1.10 1.94
C MET A 94 -10.79 1.82 2.98
N ILE A 95 -11.79 2.55 2.52
CA ILE A 95 -12.82 3.15 3.35
C ILE A 95 -14.14 2.47 3.00
N THR A 96 -14.87 1.98 4.00
CA THR A 96 -16.20 1.39 3.80
C THR A 96 -17.22 2.10 4.68
N GLY A 97 -18.45 2.21 4.19
CA GLY A 97 -19.60 2.59 5.02
C GLY A 97 -20.03 1.44 5.93
N GLN A 98 -20.87 1.75 6.93
CA GLN A 98 -21.55 0.75 7.76
C GLN A 98 -22.89 1.32 8.27
N LYS A 99 -23.83 0.43 8.60
CA LYS A 99 -25.08 0.82 9.27
C LYS A 99 -24.82 1.44 10.64
N PRO A 100 -25.80 2.17 11.21
CA PRO A 100 -25.66 2.82 12.50
C PRO A 100 -25.27 1.85 13.60
N ILE A 101 -24.31 2.27 14.43
CA ILE A 101 -23.84 1.47 15.57
C ILE A 101 -24.34 2.00 16.92
N ARG A 102 -24.75 3.29 17.01
CA ARG A 102 -25.31 3.92 18.22
C ARG A 102 -26.84 3.92 18.23
N LYS A 103 -27.48 4.06 17.05
CA LYS A 103 -28.94 3.98 16.91
C LYS A 103 -29.35 2.55 16.55
N SER A 104 -30.24 1.97 17.36
CA SER A 104 -30.62 0.55 17.33
C SER A 104 -30.99 -0.01 15.95
N LYS A 105 -30.39 -1.17 15.63
CA LYS A 105 -30.79 -2.25 14.68
C LYS A 105 -31.99 -1.96 13.76
N GLN A 106 -31.76 -1.18 12.70
CA GLN A 106 -32.47 -1.41 11.44
C GLN A 106 -32.12 -2.85 10.98
N GLY A 107 -33.05 -3.55 10.31
CA GLY A 107 -32.94 -4.99 10.03
C GLY A 107 -31.57 -5.43 9.49
N SER A 108 -31.19 -6.69 9.73
CA SER A 108 -29.87 -7.30 9.42
C SER A 108 -29.47 -7.33 7.93
N PHE A 109 -30.16 -6.58 7.07
CA PHE A 109 -29.88 -6.50 5.65
C PHE A 109 -28.48 -5.92 5.42
N GLN A 110 -27.62 -6.70 4.77
CA GLN A 110 -26.23 -6.36 4.41
C GLN A 110 -25.27 -6.10 5.58
N ILE A 111 -25.65 -6.39 6.83
CA ILE A 111 -24.72 -6.32 7.97
C ILE A 111 -23.77 -7.51 7.89
N VAL A 112 -22.52 -7.23 7.56
CA VAL A 112 -21.39 -8.17 7.60
C VAL A 112 -20.33 -7.56 8.49
N ASP A 113 -19.64 -8.38 9.27
CA ASP A 113 -18.46 -7.94 10.02
C ASP A 113 -17.29 -7.75 9.05
N ILE A 114 -17.23 -6.56 8.44
CA ILE A 114 -16.20 -6.22 7.46
C ILE A 114 -14.83 -6.13 8.13
N VAL A 115 -14.77 -5.70 9.40
CA VAL A 115 -13.50 -5.59 10.13
C VAL A 115 -12.84 -6.96 10.25
N GLU A 116 -13.57 -7.99 10.71
CA GLU A 116 -13.06 -9.35 10.78
C GLU A 116 -12.80 -9.95 9.40
N CYS A 117 -13.63 -9.65 8.40
CA CYS A 117 -13.43 -10.09 7.02
C CYS A 117 -12.10 -9.56 6.43
N MET A 118 -11.75 -8.30 6.72
CA MET A 118 -10.54 -7.65 6.20
C MET A 118 -9.28 -7.95 7.02
N ARG A 119 -9.40 -8.39 8.27
CA ARG A 119 -8.29 -8.66 9.19
C ARG A 119 -7.20 -9.57 8.62
N PRO A 120 -7.48 -10.71 7.96
CA PRO A 120 -6.43 -11.57 7.39
C PRO A 120 -5.72 -10.97 6.17
N MET A 121 -6.26 -9.89 5.60
CA MET A 121 -5.85 -9.35 4.30
C MET A 121 -5.32 -7.92 4.38
N THR A 122 -5.24 -7.36 5.58
CA THR A 122 -4.79 -6.00 5.85
C THR A 122 -3.81 -5.99 7.02
N LYS A 123 -2.95 -4.96 7.07
CA LYS A 123 -2.08 -4.70 8.22
C LYS A 123 -2.84 -4.06 9.38
N PHE A 124 -3.92 -3.34 9.05
CA PHE A 124 -4.71 -2.57 10.00
C PHE A 124 -6.14 -2.49 9.49
N THR A 125 -7.10 -2.81 10.36
CA THR A 125 -8.52 -2.71 10.08
C THR A 125 -9.22 -2.26 11.36
N LYS A 126 -10.03 -1.20 11.30
CA LYS A 126 -10.81 -0.71 12.44
C LYS A 126 -12.12 -0.08 12.00
N GLN A 127 -13.15 -0.25 12.83
CA GLN A 127 -14.36 0.55 12.79
C GLN A 127 -14.16 1.84 13.60
N ILE A 128 -14.57 2.97 13.02
CA ILE A 128 -14.55 4.28 13.67
C ILE A 128 -15.82 4.40 14.51
N VAL A 129 -15.66 4.35 15.83
CA VAL A 129 -16.78 4.39 16.79
C VAL A 129 -17.10 5.78 17.33
N ASP A 130 -16.20 6.74 17.08
CA ASP A 130 -16.33 8.14 17.50
C ASP A 130 -15.60 9.07 16.51
N GLY A 131 -16.19 10.22 16.23
CA GLY A 131 -15.61 11.22 15.32
C GLY A 131 -14.32 11.84 15.83
N ASP A 132 -14.13 11.91 17.15
CA ASP A 132 -12.91 12.48 17.75
C ASP A 132 -11.66 11.65 17.42
N LEU A 133 -11.84 10.35 17.14
CA LEU A 133 -10.76 9.41 16.82
C LEU A 133 -10.28 9.53 15.37
N VAL A 134 -11.06 10.16 14.48
CA VAL A 134 -10.80 10.17 13.03
C VAL A 134 -9.38 10.63 12.69
N PRO A 135 -8.86 11.78 13.19
CA PRO A 135 -7.51 12.21 12.84
C PRO A 135 -6.43 11.17 13.22
N SER A 136 -6.57 10.57 14.41
CA SER A 136 -5.61 9.59 14.90
C SER A 136 -5.65 8.27 14.10
N LEU A 137 -6.86 7.80 13.76
CA LEU A 137 -7.05 6.56 13.02
C LEU A 137 -6.62 6.69 11.55
N VAL A 138 -6.90 7.83 10.91
CA VAL A 138 -6.41 8.11 9.55
C VAL A 138 -4.89 8.16 9.55
N ARG A 139 -4.28 8.87 10.52
CA ARG A 139 -2.82 8.94 10.62
C ARG A 139 -2.20 7.56 10.82
N GLU A 140 -2.76 6.78 11.74
CA GLU A 140 -2.26 5.44 12.03
C GLU A 140 -2.42 4.51 10.82
N ALA A 141 -3.57 4.54 10.14
CA ALA A 141 -3.81 3.75 8.95
C ALA A 141 -2.80 4.10 7.84
N VAL A 142 -2.57 5.38 7.55
CA VAL A 142 -1.55 5.81 6.56
C VAL A 142 -0.16 5.37 6.98
N ARG A 143 0.24 5.62 8.23
CA ARG A 143 1.54 5.20 8.76
C ARG A 143 1.77 3.70 8.58
N VAL A 144 0.79 2.87 8.95
CA VAL A 144 0.88 1.41 8.87
C VAL A 144 0.88 0.93 7.40
N ALA A 145 0.12 1.57 6.52
CA ALA A 145 0.10 1.25 5.10
C ALA A 145 1.48 1.49 4.44
N GLU A 146 2.20 2.54 4.86
CA GLU A 146 3.52 2.92 4.32
C GLU A 146 4.70 2.25 5.03
N GLU A 147 4.51 1.79 6.27
CA GLU A 147 5.54 1.09 7.05
C GLU A 147 6.01 -0.19 6.36
N GLU A 148 7.30 -0.52 6.48
CA GLU A 148 7.89 -1.68 5.83
C GLU A 148 7.46 -3.01 6.49
N ARG A 149 7.01 -4.01 5.73
CA ARG A 149 6.63 -4.00 4.30
C ARG A 149 5.30 -3.25 4.09
N PRO A 150 5.15 -2.35 3.08
CA PRO A 150 3.91 -1.62 2.85
C PRO A 150 2.76 -2.57 2.56
N GLY A 151 1.52 -2.11 2.69
CA GLY A 151 0.37 -2.97 2.46
C GLY A 151 -0.98 -2.29 2.59
N ALA A 152 -2.02 -3.13 2.62
CA ALA A 152 -3.40 -2.70 2.66
C ALA A 152 -3.84 -2.39 4.10
N VAL A 153 -4.62 -1.33 4.26
CA VAL A 153 -5.31 -0.98 5.51
C VAL A 153 -6.78 -0.67 5.24
N HIS A 154 -7.61 -0.72 6.28
CA HIS A 154 -9.04 -0.56 6.20
C HIS A 154 -9.57 0.31 7.36
N LEU A 155 -10.46 1.23 7.03
CA LEU A 155 -11.25 2.00 7.99
C LEU A 155 -12.72 1.89 7.62
N GLU A 156 -13.54 1.44 8.56
CA GLU A 156 -14.99 1.41 8.42
C GLU A 156 -15.60 2.62 9.14
N LEU A 157 -16.39 3.42 8.43
CA LEU A 157 -17.05 4.61 8.96
C LEU A 157 -18.58 4.37 8.94
N PRO A 158 -19.21 4.11 10.10
CA PRO A 158 -20.66 4.02 10.21
C PRO A 158 -21.36 5.34 9.88
N GLU A 159 -22.53 5.28 9.26
CA GLU A 159 -23.28 6.46 8.81
C GLU A 159 -23.69 7.38 9.96
N ASP A 160 -24.05 6.82 11.13
CA ASP A 160 -24.44 7.62 12.29
C ASP A 160 -23.27 8.32 12.95
N ILE A 161 -22.05 7.78 12.80
CA ILE A 161 -20.81 8.43 13.22
C ILE A 161 -20.38 9.49 12.19
N ALA A 162 -20.52 9.21 10.89
CA ALA A 162 -20.18 10.15 9.82
C ALA A 162 -20.95 11.47 9.96
N GLY A 163 -22.23 11.38 10.33
CA GLY A 163 -23.11 12.54 10.50
C GLY A 163 -23.02 13.24 11.87
N THR A 164 -22.25 12.74 12.85
CA THR A 164 -22.13 13.43 14.15
C THR A 164 -21.23 14.65 14.07
N ASN A 165 -21.48 15.63 14.94
CA ASN A 165 -20.58 16.78 15.10
C ASN A 165 -19.42 16.44 16.05
N THR A 166 -18.24 16.95 15.72
CA THR A 166 -17.02 16.87 16.52
C THR A 166 -16.25 18.20 16.43
N GLU A 167 -15.49 18.49 17.48
CA GLU A 167 -14.52 19.60 17.56
C GLU A 167 -13.09 19.15 17.22
N SER A 168 -12.91 17.88 16.83
CA SER A 168 -11.62 17.32 16.46
C SER A 168 -11.10 17.89 15.14
N HIS A 169 -9.78 18.02 15.06
CA HIS A 169 -9.10 18.60 13.91
C HIS A 169 -7.88 17.75 13.54
N PRO A 170 -7.52 17.67 12.24
CA PRO A 170 -6.27 17.08 11.82
C PRO A 170 -5.08 17.75 12.51
N PHE A 171 -4.13 16.94 12.96
CA PHE A 171 -2.87 17.41 13.55
C PHE A 171 -1.73 17.34 12.52
N PRO A 172 -0.63 18.07 12.73
CA PRO A 172 0.50 18.06 11.80
C PRO A 172 1.04 16.65 11.54
N VAL A 173 1.21 16.30 10.27
CA VAL A 173 1.81 15.03 9.84
C VAL A 173 3.33 15.14 9.91
N TYR A 174 3.95 14.34 10.77
CA TYR A 174 5.40 14.22 10.85
C TYR A 174 5.91 13.02 10.04
N PRO A 175 6.99 13.18 9.25
CA PRO A 175 7.56 12.07 8.49
C PRO A 175 8.16 11.02 9.43
N VAL A 176 7.89 9.75 9.13
CA VAL A 176 8.46 8.63 9.87
C VAL A 176 9.88 8.36 9.37
N ARG A 177 10.84 8.30 10.29
CA ARG A 177 12.21 7.90 9.95
C ARG A 177 12.26 6.40 9.71
N ARG A 178 12.81 6.00 8.57
CA ARG A 178 13.11 4.59 8.29
C ARG A 178 14.39 4.18 9.00
N ALA A 179 14.45 2.92 9.42
CA ALA A 179 15.68 2.34 9.93
C ALA A 179 16.77 2.42 8.85
N ILE A 180 17.97 2.81 9.28
CA ILE A 180 19.17 2.80 8.45
C ILE A 180 20.05 1.63 8.86
N ALA A 181 20.80 1.08 7.91
CA ALA A 181 21.78 0.05 8.22
C ALA A 181 22.91 0.64 9.08
N GLU A 182 23.42 -0.14 10.03
CA GLU A 182 24.60 0.23 10.82
C GLU A 182 25.85 0.26 9.92
N GLY A 183 26.74 1.23 10.12
CA GLY A 183 27.98 1.37 9.34
C GLY A 183 28.81 0.08 9.29
N LYS A 184 28.98 -0.61 10.42
CA LYS A 184 29.71 -1.89 10.49
C LYS A 184 29.10 -2.98 9.60
N ALA A 185 27.77 -3.03 9.49
CA ALA A 185 27.09 -3.98 8.64
C ALA A 185 27.30 -3.66 7.15
N VAL A 186 27.40 -2.37 6.81
CA VAL A 186 27.74 -1.90 5.46
C VAL A 186 29.19 -2.23 5.13
N ASP A 187 30.13 -1.95 6.03
CA ASP A 187 31.56 -2.28 5.85
C ASP A 187 31.76 -3.77 5.61
N HIS A 188 31.09 -4.61 6.42
CA HIS A 188 31.14 -6.06 6.24
C HIS A 188 30.58 -6.51 4.88
N ALA A 189 29.48 -5.89 4.42
CA ALA A 189 28.93 -6.18 3.09
C ALA A 189 29.91 -5.78 1.97
N ILE A 190 30.64 -4.67 2.12
CA ILE A 190 31.67 -4.23 1.18
C ILE A 190 32.83 -5.24 1.13
N GLU A 191 33.32 -5.72 2.27
CA GLU A 191 34.35 -6.76 2.34
C GLU A 191 33.92 -8.06 1.65
N MET A 192 32.66 -8.47 1.85
CA MET A 192 32.08 -9.64 1.19
C MET A 192 32.00 -9.46 -0.33
N ILE A 193 31.66 -8.26 -0.81
CA ILE A 193 31.60 -7.97 -2.24
C ILE A 193 33.02 -7.99 -2.86
N HIS A 194 34.02 -7.39 -2.20
CA HIS A 194 35.40 -7.37 -2.68
C HIS A 194 36.07 -8.75 -2.71
N SER A 195 35.74 -9.61 -1.75
CA SER A 195 36.29 -10.97 -1.67
C SER A 195 35.61 -11.97 -2.60
N ALA A 196 34.44 -11.61 -3.17
CA ALA A 196 33.70 -12.49 -4.06
C ALA A 196 34.33 -12.55 -5.46
N SER A 197 34.57 -13.76 -5.97
CA SER A 197 35.06 -13.95 -7.34
C SER A 197 33.98 -13.72 -8.41
N HIS A 198 32.71 -13.97 -8.08
CA HIS A 198 31.58 -13.85 -9.01
C HIS A 198 30.35 -13.28 -8.30
N PRO A 199 30.36 -11.99 -7.91
CA PRO A 199 29.21 -11.37 -7.25
C PRO A 199 28.02 -11.25 -8.21
N LEU A 200 26.80 -11.40 -7.68
CA LEU A 200 25.56 -11.25 -8.42
C LEU A 200 24.53 -10.53 -7.54
N LEU A 201 23.89 -9.49 -8.07
CA LEU A 201 22.79 -8.81 -7.39
C LEU A 201 21.44 -9.45 -7.72
N LEU A 202 20.60 -9.62 -6.71
CA LEU A 202 19.20 -9.96 -6.89
C LEU A 202 18.31 -8.78 -6.50
N ILE A 203 17.63 -8.21 -7.49
CA ILE A 203 16.80 -7.02 -7.31
C ILE A 203 15.33 -7.43 -7.06
N GLY A 204 14.90 -7.21 -5.82
CA GLY A 204 13.55 -7.50 -5.34
C GLY A 204 12.56 -6.33 -5.47
N ALA A 205 11.31 -6.58 -5.07
CA ALA A 205 10.23 -5.58 -5.08
C ALA A 205 10.58 -4.28 -4.32
N GLY A 206 11.29 -4.41 -3.19
CA GLY A 206 11.68 -3.27 -2.34
C GLY A 206 12.62 -2.27 -3.00
N ALA A 207 13.24 -2.62 -4.13
CA ALA A 207 14.11 -1.72 -4.86
C ALA A 207 13.37 -0.68 -5.73
N ASN A 208 12.05 -0.83 -5.94
CA ASN A 208 11.22 0.14 -6.68
C ASN A 208 11.00 1.47 -5.95
N ARG A 209 11.49 1.62 -4.72
CA ARG A 209 11.36 2.88 -3.98
C ARG A 209 12.21 3.96 -4.67
N LYS A 210 11.67 5.16 -4.88
CA LYS A 210 12.33 6.25 -5.63
C LYS A 210 13.81 6.45 -5.29
N LEU A 211 14.16 6.54 -3.99
CA LEU A 211 15.54 6.72 -3.56
C LEU A 211 16.39 5.46 -3.77
N THR A 212 15.87 4.28 -3.40
CA THR A 212 16.58 3.01 -3.55
C THR A 212 16.85 2.70 -5.02
N GLN A 213 15.89 2.95 -5.90
CA GLN A 213 16.04 2.79 -7.34
C GLN A 213 17.20 3.64 -7.89
N LYS A 214 17.27 4.91 -7.49
CA LYS A 214 18.35 5.83 -7.90
C LYS A 214 19.72 5.34 -7.40
N MET A 215 19.83 5.07 -6.10
CA MET A 215 21.10 4.64 -5.49
C MET A 215 21.57 3.28 -6.03
N LEU A 216 20.65 2.35 -6.27
CA LEU A 216 20.98 1.04 -6.83
C LEU A 216 21.47 1.14 -8.27
N ARG A 217 20.91 2.06 -9.07
CA ARG A 217 21.41 2.34 -10.42
C ARG A 217 22.84 2.88 -10.37
N GLU A 218 23.10 3.90 -9.55
CA GLU A 218 24.45 4.45 -9.38
C GLU A 218 25.45 3.39 -8.91
N PHE A 219 25.03 2.50 -7.99
CA PHE A 219 25.85 1.38 -7.54
C PHE A 219 26.18 0.39 -8.66
N VAL A 220 25.19 -0.01 -9.46
CA VAL A 220 25.40 -0.92 -10.61
C VAL A 220 26.31 -0.28 -11.65
N ASP A 221 26.12 1.00 -11.96
CA ASP A 221 26.90 1.74 -12.95
C ASP A 221 28.36 1.95 -12.54
N GLN A 222 28.66 2.00 -11.23
CA GLN A 222 30.03 2.16 -10.72
C GLN A 222 30.74 0.82 -10.52
N VAL A 223 30.07 -0.13 -9.86
CA VAL A 223 30.70 -1.38 -9.40
C VAL A 223 30.63 -2.47 -10.48
N HIS A 224 29.77 -2.31 -11.49
CA HIS A 224 29.63 -3.21 -12.63
C HIS A 224 29.31 -4.67 -12.24
N ILE A 225 28.55 -4.87 -11.15
CA ILE A 225 28.10 -6.20 -10.73
C ILE A 225 26.90 -6.64 -11.61
N PRO A 226 26.93 -7.83 -12.22
CA PRO A 226 25.79 -8.40 -12.91
C PRO A 226 24.58 -8.52 -11.98
N PHE A 227 23.37 -8.43 -12.54
CA PHE A 227 22.15 -8.51 -11.75
C PHE A 227 21.05 -9.32 -12.41
N VAL A 228 20.18 -9.84 -11.55
CA VAL A 228 18.93 -10.51 -11.93
C VAL A 228 17.78 -9.85 -11.20
N THR A 229 16.63 -9.77 -11.88
CA THR A 229 15.43 -9.15 -11.31
C THR A 229 14.42 -10.21 -10.89
N THR A 230 13.68 -9.96 -9.82
CA THR A 230 12.40 -10.65 -9.60
C THR A 230 11.34 -10.05 -10.52
N GLN A 231 10.20 -10.72 -10.72
CA GLN A 231 9.07 -10.13 -11.46
C GLN A 231 8.67 -8.75 -10.91
N MET A 232 8.71 -8.60 -9.59
CA MET A 232 8.38 -7.35 -8.92
C MET A 232 9.50 -6.32 -8.95
N GLY A 233 10.77 -6.73 -9.06
CA GLY A 233 11.92 -5.82 -9.17
C GLY A 233 12.27 -5.40 -10.60
N LYS A 234 11.51 -5.87 -11.59
CA LYS A 234 11.72 -5.53 -13.00
C LYS A 234 11.51 -4.03 -13.24
N GLY A 235 12.41 -3.41 -14.02
CA GLY A 235 12.35 -1.97 -14.34
C GLY A 235 12.96 -1.03 -13.27
N VAL A 236 13.46 -1.57 -12.16
CA VAL A 236 14.19 -0.76 -11.15
C VAL A 236 15.45 -0.17 -11.78
N VAL A 237 16.31 -1.03 -12.32
CA VAL A 237 17.40 -0.64 -13.21
C VAL A 237 16.86 -0.72 -14.64
N THR A 238 17.31 0.16 -15.54
CA THR A 238 16.78 0.17 -16.92
C THR A 238 17.21 -1.11 -17.62
N ASP A 239 16.23 -1.94 -17.96
CA ASP A 239 16.47 -3.25 -18.59
C ASP A 239 16.78 -3.12 -20.11
N THR A 240 16.48 -1.98 -20.74
CA THR A 240 16.35 -1.89 -22.20
C THR A 240 17.64 -2.07 -23.01
N MET A 241 18.83 -2.03 -22.42
CA MET A 241 20.13 -2.33 -23.06
C MET A 241 21.25 -2.52 -22.01
N ASN A 242 20.93 -2.90 -20.76
CA ASN A 242 21.97 -3.01 -19.74
C ASN A 242 22.73 -4.34 -19.88
N PRO A 243 24.03 -4.34 -20.23
CA PRO A 243 24.79 -5.58 -20.44
C PRO A 243 24.96 -6.41 -19.17
N LEU A 244 24.70 -5.82 -18.00
CA LEU A 244 24.78 -6.47 -16.70
C LEU A 244 23.50 -7.22 -16.30
N LEU A 245 22.38 -6.99 -17.00
CA LEU A 245 21.13 -7.73 -16.74
C LEU A 245 21.22 -9.13 -17.34
N LEU A 246 21.21 -10.16 -16.49
CA LEU A 246 21.29 -11.56 -16.95
C LEU A 246 19.92 -12.15 -17.29
N SER A 247 18.88 -11.86 -16.50
CA SER A 247 17.48 -12.26 -16.77
C SER A 247 16.52 -11.80 -15.66
N THR A 248 15.22 -11.99 -15.89
CA THR A 248 14.18 -11.88 -14.85
C THR A 248 13.78 -13.27 -14.36
N SER A 249 13.99 -13.53 -13.07
CA SER A 249 13.64 -14.78 -12.40
C SER A 249 12.13 -14.90 -12.13
N ILE A 250 11.58 -16.10 -12.36
CA ILE A 250 10.17 -16.46 -12.12
C ILE A 250 10.00 -17.29 -10.82
N PHE A 251 11.09 -17.90 -10.31
CA PHE A 251 11.05 -18.84 -9.20
C PHE A 251 11.70 -18.29 -7.93
N THR A 252 11.30 -18.84 -6.77
CA THR A 252 11.98 -18.62 -5.48
C THR A 252 13.49 -18.90 -5.62
N LEU A 253 14.32 -18.03 -5.01
CA LEU A 253 15.81 -18.07 -5.07
C LEU A 253 16.38 -19.49 -5.08
N ARG A 254 15.85 -20.36 -4.22
CA ARG A 254 16.36 -21.71 -3.98
C ARG A 254 16.27 -22.63 -5.19
N ARG A 255 15.23 -22.49 -6.02
CA ARG A 255 15.03 -23.32 -7.23
C ARG A 255 15.79 -22.75 -8.42
N TRP A 256 15.95 -21.42 -8.43
CA TRP A 256 16.61 -20.69 -9.51
C TRP A 256 18.15 -20.71 -9.38
N MET A 257 18.70 -20.55 -8.17
CA MET A 257 20.13 -20.78 -7.90
C MET A 257 20.54 -22.20 -8.27
N LYS A 258 19.72 -23.21 -7.96
CA LYS A 258 20.00 -24.59 -8.39
C LYS A 258 20.08 -24.71 -9.92
N PHE A 259 19.18 -24.04 -10.65
CA PHE A 259 19.19 -24.05 -12.11
C PHE A 259 20.43 -23.35 -12.69
N ILE A 260 20.79 -22.16 -12.21
CA ILE A 260 21.99 -21.45 -12.69
C ILE A 260 23.26 -22.21 -12.34
N PHE A 261 23.46 -22.61 -11.08
CA PHE A 261 24.71 -23.27 -10.68
C PHE A 261 24.85 -24.69 -11.29
N HIS A 262 23.76 -25.39 -11.61
CA HIS A 262 23.84 -26.62 -12.41
C HIS A 262 24.14 -26.35 -13.88
N SER A 263 23.43 -25.40 -14.50
CA SER A 263 23.60 -25.10 -15.93
C SER A 263 24.95 -24.43 -16.22
N TRP A 264 25.51 -23.66 -15.29
CA TRP A 264 26.82 -23.02 -15.46
C TRP A 264 27.96 -24.05 -15.41
N LYS A 265 27.83 -25.12 -14.60
CA LYS A 265 28.78 -26.24 -14.63
C LYS A 265 28.80 -26.99 -15.97
N SER A 266 27.68 -27.04 -16.68
CA SER A 266 27.60 -27.69 -18.00
C SER A 266 28.10 -26.84 -19.18
N TRP A 267 28.36 -25.54 -18.97
CA TRP A 267 28.90 -24.64 -20.00
C TRP A 267 30.41 -24.35 -19.84
N VAL A 268 31.00 -24.75 -18.71
CA VAL A 268 32.43 -24.53 -18.37
C VAL A 268 33.22 -25.86 -18.33
N THR A 269 32.70 -26.91 -18.98
CA THR A 269 33.42 -28.15 -19.32
C THR A 269 33.33 -28.37 -20.82
#